data_AF-A0A564ZCA1-F1
#
_entry.id   AF-A0A564ZCA1-F1
#
_cell.length_a   1.000
_cell.length_b   1.000
_cell.length_c   1.000
_cell.angle_alpha   90.00
_cell.angle_beta   90.00
_cell.angle_gamma   90.00
#
_symmetry.space_group_name_H-M   'P 1'
#
loop_
_entity.id
_entity.type
_entity.pdbx_description
1 polymer ?
#
loop_
_entity_poly.entity_id
_entity_poly.type
_entity_poly.pdbx_seq_one_letter_code
_entity_poly.pdbx_strand_id
1 'polypeptide(L)'
;DIPIYGRIYHLSTCDEFTKKFYESEGIILNEPEPLEGVNESKCMELTKDPLKGLEVKSSRKFYELDRQVLRFYAVWDDRKEVFGDLRKFAILYYLTDDTMEVIEFHSPNDGRDPCSILIRRHKIPKNRDDTPETFPSICMELSEKEVKDFYSPKDLKIGTTVVIYARAFLLYDCDNFTKAWYKLNFGISDFKPIEIEQTASCSIG
;
A
#
# COMPACT_ATOMS: atom_id res chain seq x y z
N ASP A 1 -25.02 -12.76 -32.25
CA ASP A 1 -24.60 -11.54 -31.53
C ASP A 1 -25.16 -11.51 -30.11
N ILE A 2 -24.34 -11.10 -29.15
CA ILE A 2 -24.65 -11.11 -27.72
C ILE A 2 -24.50 -9.69 -27.15
N PRO A 3 -25.57 -9.04 -26.68
CA PRO A 3 -25.49 -7.74 -26.03
C PRO A 3 -25.08 -7.90 -24.56
N ILE A 4 -23.95 -7.31 -24.16
CA ILE A 4 -23.45 -7.30 -22.78
C ILE A 4 -23.03 -5.87 -22.44
N TYR A 5 -23.59 -5.31 -21.35
CA TYR A 5 -23.32 -3.95 -20.86
C TYR A 5 -23.35 -2.85 -21.95
N GLY A 6 -24.34 -2.92 -22.84
CA GLY A 6 -24.53 -1.92 -23.91
C GLY A 6 -23.56 -2.04 -25.08
N ARG A 7 -22.74 -3.11 -25.13
CA ARG A 7 -21.90 -3.47 -26.27
C ARG A 7 -22.39 -4.76 -26.89
N ILE A 8 -22.33 -4.85 -28.22
CA ILE A 8 -22.74 -6.05 -28.96
C ILE A 8 -21.47 -6.82 -29.32
N TYR A 9 -21.41 -8.08 -28.89
CA TYR A 9 -20.30 -8.98 -29.16
C TYR A 9 -20.72 -10.03 -30.18
N HIS A 10 -19.87 -10.23 -31.19
CA HIS A 10 -20.01 -11.31 -32.16
C HIS A 10 -18.99 -12.40 -31.82
N LEU A 11 -19.45 -13.63 -31.61
CA LEU A 11 -18.58 -14.77 -31.31
C LEU A 11 -18.15 -15.42 -32.62
N SER A 12 -16.87 -15.30 -32.98
CA SER A 12 -16.33 -15.81 -34.25
C SER A 12 -15.66 -17.18 -34.11
N THR A 13 -14.95 -17.42 -33.00
CA THR A 13 -14.19 -18.66 -32.76
C THR A 13 -14.23 -19.05 -31.28
N CYS A 14 -13.92 -20.32 -30.99
CA CYS A 14 -13.75 -20.84 -29.63
C CYS A 14 -12.48 -21.69 -29.56
N ASP A 15 -11.98 -21.90 -28.35
CA ASP A 15 -10.83 -22.77 -28.07
C ASP A 15 -11.23 -24.25 -28.04
N GLU A 16 -10.24 -25.14 -28.16
CA GLU A 16 -10.46 -26.58 -28.31
C GLU A 16 -11.16 -27.21 -27.10
N PHE A 17 -10.88 -26.70 -25.90
CA PHE A 17 -11.54 -27.17 -24.67
C PHE A 17 -13.05 -26.86 -24.72
N THR A 18 -13.40 -25.60 -25.00
CA THR A 18 -14.79 -25.16 -25.09
C THR A 18 -15.54 -25.91 -26.19
N LYS A 19 -14.90 -26.15 -27.34
CA LYS A 19 -15.49 -26.95 -28.42
C LYS A 19 -15.85 -28.37 -27.98
N LYS A 20 -14.92 -29.09 -27.36
CA LYS A 20 -15.15 -30.47 -26.87
C LYS A 20 -16.23 -30.52 -25.79
N PHE A 21 -16.29 -29.50 -24.94
CA PHE A 21 -17.35 -29.40 -23.93
C PHE A 21 -18.74 -29.32 -24.56
N TYR A 22 -18.95 -28.40 -25.51
CA TYR A 22 -20.25 -28.28 -26.19
C TYR A 22 -20.60 -29.53 -27.03
N GLU A 23 -19.61 -30.16 -27.67
CA GLU A 23 -19.83 -31.44 -28.37
C GLU A 23 -20.27 -32.56 -27.40
N SER A 24 -19.70 -32.61 -26.18
CA SER A 24 -20.10 -33.57 -25.15
C SER A 24 -21.50 -33.33 -24.61
N GLU A 25 -21.95 -32.07 -24.61
CA GLU A 25 -23.32 -31.66 -24.26
C GLU A 25 -24.30 -31.78 -25.46
N GLY A 26 -23.84 -32.32 -26.60
CA GLY A 26 -24.67 -32.56 -27.79
C GLY A 26 -24.95 -31.33 -28.64
N ILE A 27 -24.21 -30.24 -28.45
CA ILE A 27 -24.36 -28.98 -29.19
C ILE A 27 -23.24 -28.89 -30.23
N ILE A 28 -23.61 -29.01 -31.51
CA ILE A 28 -22.66 -28.88 -32.63
C ILE A 28 -22.45 -27.39 -32.91
N LEU A 29 -21.21 -26.92 -32.79
CA LEU A 29 -20.83 -25.54 -33.08
C LEU A 29 -20.63 -25.33 -34.58
N ASN A 30 -20.96 -24.12 -35.05
CA ASN A 30 -20.71 -23.70 -36.43
C ASN A 30 -19.22 -23.62 -36.76
N GLU A 31 -18.89 -23.65 -38.05
CA GLU A 31 -17.52 -23.42 -38.50
C GLU A 31 -17.03 -22.01 -38.13
N PRO A 32 -15.75 -21.86 -37.76
CA PRO A 32 -15.20 -20.58 -37.32
C PRO A 32 -15.23 -19.55 -38.45
N GLU A 33 -15.82 -18.40 -38.18
CA GLU A 33 -15.88 -17.30 -39.13
C GLU A 33 -14.57 -16.50 -39.10
N PRO A 34 -13.95 -16.21 -40.26
CA PRO A 34 -12.73 -15.41 -40.32
C PRO A 34 -13.01 -13.97 -39.85
N LEU A 35 -12.19 -13.49 -38.91
CA LEU A 35 -12.28 -12.13 -38.41
C LEU A 35 -11.76 -11.14 -39.46
N GLU A 36 -12.67 -10.47 -40.17
CA GLU A 36 -12.30 -9.38 -41.08
C GLU A 36 -11.78 -8.16 -40.29
N GLY A 37 -10.57 -7.69 -40.62
CA GLY A 37 -10.06 -6.38 -40.16
C GLY A 37 -9.41 -6.32 -38.78
N VAL A 38 -9.14 -7.45 -38.13
CA VAL A 38 -8.38 -7.48 -36.86
C VAL A 38 -6.89 -7.67 -37.16
N ASN A 39 -6.10 -6.60 -37.05
CA ASN A 39 -4.64 -6.72 -37.04
C ASN A 39 -4.27 -7.64 -35.85
N GLU A 40 -3.71 -8.82 -36.12
CA GLU A 40 -3.34 -9.85 -35.12
C GLU A 40 -2.52 -9.27 -33.95
N SER A 41 -1.82 -8.17 -34.19
CA SER A 41 -1.07 -7.40 -33.21
C SER A 41 -1.90 -6.91 -32.01
N LYS A 42 -3.21 -6.69 -32.17
CA LYS A 42 -4.10 -6.20 -31.10
C LYS A 42 -4.62 -7.31 -30.18
N CYS A 43 -4.78 -8.53 -30.68
CA CYS A 43 -5.21 -9.68 -29.86
C CYS A 43 -4.09 -10.21 -28.94
N MET A 44 -2.82 -10.08 -29.34
CA MET A 44 -1.67 -10.46 -28.49
C MET A 44 -1.49 -9.56 -27.26
N GLU A 45 -2.08 -8.36 -27.22
CA GLU A 45 -2.00 -7.52 -26.03
C GLU A 45 -2.85 -8.05 -24.86
N LEU A 46 -3.89 -8.84 -25.15
CA LEU A 46 -4.80 -9.43 -24.15
C LEU A 46 -4.29 -10.77 -23.59
N THR A 47 -3.28 -11.40 -24.21
CA THR A 47 -2.63 -12.64 -23.75
C THR A 47 -1.30 -12.40 -23.06
N LYS A 48 -1.08 -11.20 -22.50
CA LYS A 48 0.02 -11.01 -21.55
C LYS A 48 -0.31 -11.83 -20.31
N ASP A 49 0.40 -12.95 -20.14
CA ASP A 49 0.44 -13.74 -18.91
C ASP A 49 0.37 -12.78 -17.69
N PRO A 50 -0.54 -12.98 -16.73
CA PRO A 50 -0.59 -12.13 -15.53
C PRO A 50 0.71 -12.16 -14.71
N LEU A 51 1.61 -13.11 -15.00
CA LEU A 51 2.95 -13.23 -14.42
C LEU A 51 4.04 -12.46 -15.19
N LYS A 52 3.78 -12.02 -16.42
CA LYS A 52 4.77 -11.35 -17.29
C LYS A 52 4.85 -9.86 -16.95
N GLY A 53 5.41 -9.61 -15.77
CA GLY A 53 5.48 -8.29 -15.16
C GLY A 53 5.77 -8.34 -13.67
N LEU A 54 5.82 -9.54 -13.06
CA LEU A 54 6.45 -9.70 -11.76
C LEU A 54 7.95 -9.44 -11.95
N GLU A 55 8.33 -8.18 -11.84
CA GLU A 55 9.71 -7.78 -11.67
C GLU A 55 10.24 -8.63 -10.51
N VAL A 56 11.18 -9.53 -10.83
CA VAL A 56 11.82 -10.37 -9.81
C VAL A 56 12.61 -9.40 -8.93
N LYS A 57 11.95 -8.91 -7.87
CA LYS A 57 12.59 -8.09 -6.85
C LYS A 57 13.85 -8.82 -6.45
N SER A 58 14.98 -8.16 -6.62
CA SER A 58 16.32 -8.72 -6.43
C SER A 58 16.36 -9.62 -5.19
N SER A 59 16.40 -10.94 -5.41
CA SER A 59 16.36 -11.94 -4.34
C SER A 59 17.44 -11.70 -3.28
N ARG A 60 18.56 -11.10 -3.67
CA ARG A 60 19.64 -10.68 -2.75
C ARG A 60 19.19 -9.73 -1.66
N LYS A 61 18.40 -8.68 -2.00
CA LYS A 61 17.90 -7.73 -0.99
C LYS A 61 17.03 -8.42 0.05
N PHE A 62 16.20 -9.37 -0.38
CA PHE A 62 15.34 -10.13 0.51
C PHE A 62 16.15 -10.92 1.53
N TYR A 63 17.22 -11.62 1.13
CA TYR A 63 18.05 -12.40 2.04
C TYR A 63 18.93 -11.54 2.97
N GLU A 64 19.48 -10.44 2.48
CA GLU A 64 20.40 -9.59 3.26
C GLU A 64 19.68 -8.73 4.30
N LEU A 65 18.46 -8.29 3.97
CA LEU A 65 17.65 -7.40 4.80
C LEU A 65 16.52 -8.13 5.54
N ASP A 66 16.44 -9.46 5.41
CA ASP A 66 15.40 -10.25 6.09
C ASP A 66 15.40 -9.94 7.59
N ARG A 67 14.22 -9.61 8.13
CA ARG A 67 13.97 -9.23 9.53
C ARG A 67 14.53 -7.88 9.99
N GLN A 68 15.15 -7.08 9.11
CA GLN A 68 15.57 -5.73 9.47
C GLN A 68 14.39 -4.75 9.36
N VAL A 69 13.93 -4.27 10.51
CA VAL A 69 12.80 -3.33 10.62
C VAL A 69 13.24 -2.11 11.39
N LEU A 70 13.05 -0.93 10.80
CA LEU A 70 13.26 0.33 11.48
C LEU A 70 11.98 0.67 12.25
N ARG A 71 12.11 0.85 13.56
CA ARG A 71 10.98 1.18 14.42
C ARG A 71 11.14 2.59 14.98
N PHE A 72 10.13 3.42 14.72
CA PHE A 72 9.99 4.77 15.23
C PHE A 72 8.80 4.85 16.17
N TYR A 73 8.95 5.63 17.24
CA TYR A 73 7.87 5.98 18.14
C TYR A 73 7.32 7.33 17.72
N ALA A 74 5.99 7.38 17.57
CA ALA A 74 5.30 8.55 17.07
C ALA A 74 4.11 8.92 17.96
N VAL A 75 3.72 10.18 17.93
CA VAL A 75 2.46 10.63 18.51
C VAL A 75 1.59 11.31 17.46
N TRP A 76 0.29 11.07 17.56
CA TRP A 76 -0.71 11.83 16.85
C TRP A 76 -1.46 12.68 17.87
N ASP A 77 -1.32 14.01 17.73
CA ASP A 77 -1.98 14.98 18.58
C ASP A 77 -3.27 15.47 17.92
N ASP A 78 -4.39 14.91 18.34
CA ASP A 78 -5.72 15.27 17.85
C ASP A 78 -6.48 16.16 18.84
N ARG A 79 -5.84 16.64 19.92
CA ARG A 79 -6.47 17.37 21.05
C ARG A 79 -7.22 18.66 20.66
N LYS A 80 -7.05 19.13 19.42
CA LYS A 80 -7.79 20.29 18.90
C LYS A 80 -9.26 19.95 18.58
N GLU A 81 -9.55 18.68 18.35
CA GLU A 81 -10.90 18.20 18.07
C GLU A 81 -11.71 17.99 19.36
N VAL A 82 -13.04 18.10 19.26
CA VAL A 82 -13.96 18.05 20.42
C VAL A 82 -13.84 16.75 21.23
N PHE A 83 -13.50 15.65 20.57
CA PHE A 83 -13.26 14.33 21.17
C PHE A 83 -11.82 13.85 20.94
N GLY A 84 -10.93 14.81 20.69
CA GLY A 84 -9.55 14.56 20.35
C GLY A 84 -8.71 14.14 21.55
N ASP A 85 -7.76 13.25 21.30
CA ASP A 85 -6.81 12.77 22.30
C ASP A 85 -5.38 12.70 21.75
N LEU A 86 -4.43 12.60 22.67
CA LEU A 86 -3.02 12.42 22.34
C LEU A 86 -2.69 10.93 22.37
N ARG A 87 -2.45 10.35 21.20
CA ARG A 87 -2.25 8.91 21.03
C ARG A 87 -0.83 8.57 20.62
N LYS A 88 -0.33 7.44 21.12
CA LYS A 88 1.02 6.93 20.85
C LYS A 88 0.97 5.80 19.83
N PHE A 89 1.90 5.81 18.89
CA PHE A 89 2.00 4.84 17.81
C PHE A 89 3.44 4.37 17.64
N ALA A 90 3.59 3.18 17.06
CA ALA A 90 4.83 2.69 16.48
C ALA A 90 4.69 2.69 14.96
N ILE A 91 5.62 3.35 14.27
CA ILE A 91 5.76 3.28 12.82
C ILE A 91 6.90 2.33 12.51
N LEU A 92 6.57 1.23 11.82
CA LEU A 92 7.52 0.21 11.41
C LEU A 92 7.79 0.37 9.92
N TYR A 93 9.07 0.45 9.55
CA TYR A 93 9.52 0.48 8.16
C TYR A 93 10.30 -0.80 7.87
N TYR A 94 9.83 -1.58 6.90
CA TYR A 94 10.43 -2.83 6.48
C TYR A 94 11.40 -2.58 5.35
N LEU A 95 12.69 -2.84 5.59
CA LEU A 95 13.75 -2.60 4.62
C LEU A 95 13.75 -3.60 3.45
N THR A 96 13.07 -4.74 3.62
CA THR A 96 13.00 -5.80 2.60
C THR A 96 12.19 -5.40 1.38
N ASP A 97 11.09 -4.66 1.58
CA ASP A 97 10.10 -4.35 0.54
C ASP A 97 9.67 -2.88 0.50
N ASP A 98 10.32 -2.01 1.28
CA ASP A 98 10.03 -0.59 1.39
C ASP A 98 8.57 -0.30 1.79
N THR A 99 8.02 -1.18 2.65
CA THR A 99 6.65 -1.02 3.18
C THR A 99 6.67 -0.49 4.60
N MET A 100 5.54 0.08 4.99
CA MET A 100 5.34 0.64 6.32
C MET A 100 4.06 0.12 6.97
N GLU A 101 4.08 -0.01 8.29
CA GLU A 101 2.95 -0.38 9.12
C GLU A 101 2.85 0.58 10.31
N VAL A 102 1.62 0.95 10.70
CA VAL A 102 1.36 1.84 11.83
C VAL A 102 0.53 1.10 12.86
N ILE A 103 1.11 0.96 14.05
CA ILE A 103 0.52 0.25 15.18
C ILE A 103 0.25 1.25 16.32
N GLU A 104 -0.95 1.25 16.87
CA GLU A 104 -1.38 2.00 18.03
C GLU A 104 -0.95 1.32 19.33
N PHE A 105 -0.48 2.10 20.30
CA PHE A 105 -0.22 1.61 21.65
C PHE A 105 -1.46 1.74 22.51
N HIS A 106 -2.04 0.60 22.88
CA HIS A 106 -3.16 0.53 23.81
C HIS A 106 -2.69 0.49 25.27
N SER A 107 -3.45 1.15 26.13
CA SER A 107 -3.28 1.09 27.59
C SER A 107 -4.40 0.25 28.21
N PRO A 108 -4.15 -0.44 29.33
CA PRO A 108 -5.23 -1.17 30.00
C PRO A 108 -6.41 -0.26 30.31
N ASN A 109 -7.63 -0.72 30.00
CA ASN A 109 -8.88 0.02 30.21
C ASN A 109 -9.01 1.33 29.41
N ASP A 110 -8.38 1.46 28.24
CA ASP A 110 -8.52 2.63 27.37
C ASP A 110 -9.87 2.72 26.62
N GLY A 111 -10.69 1.67 26.69
CA GLY A 111 -11.99 1.62 26.04
C GLY A 111 -11.94 1.55 24.51
N ARG A 112 -10.77 1.25 23.93
CA ARG A 112 -10.54 1.15 22.49
C ARG A 112 -10.70 -0.29 22.00
N ASP A 113 -10.78 -0.44 20.68
CA ASP A 113 -10.75 -1.75 20.03
C ASP A 113 -9.42 -2.46 20.34
N PRO A 114 -9.42 -3.75 20.72
CA PRO A 114 -8.20 -4.51 20.92
C PRO A 114 -7.24 -4.53 19.70
N CYS A 115 -7.75 -4.29 18.49
CA CYS A 115 -6.94 -4.25 17.27
C CYS A 115 -6.01 -3.04 17.27
N SER A 116 -4.73 -3.26 17.57
CA SER A 116 -3.70 -2.22 17.57
C SER A 116 -3.26 -1.77 16.17
N ILE A 117 -3.69 -2.41 15.09
CA ILE A 117 -3.24 -2.05 13.74
C ILE A 117 -4.10 -0.89 13.23
N LEU A 118 -3.54 0.32 13.20
CA LEU A 118 -4.19 1.48 12.58
C LEU A 118 -4.08 1.43 11.06
N ILE A 119 -2.90 1.08 10.55
CA ILE A 119 -2.61 1.01 9.11
C ILE A 119 -1.86 -0.28 8.83
N ARG A 120 -2.44 -1.17 8.04
CA ARG A 120 -1.83 -2.44 7.62
C ARG A 120 -0.56 -2.21 6.81
N ARG A 121 0.38 -3.15 6.85
CA ARG A 121 1.61 -3.12 6.06
C ARG A 121 1.36 -2.97 4.56
N HIS A 122 1.83 -1.87 3.96
CA HIS A 122 1.92 -1.67 2.51
C HIS A 122 2.84 -0.48 2.20
N LYS A 123 3.09 -0.18 0.92
CA LYS A 123 3.84 1.03 0.55
C LYS A 123 2.97 2.26 0.74
N ILE A 124 3.43 3.21 1.56
CA ILE A 124 2.66 4.41 1.88
C ILE A 124 3.07 5.55 0.93
N PRO A 125 2.13 6.12 0.15
CA PRO A 125 2.40 7.26 -0.72
C PRO A 125 2.64 8.53 0.12
N LYS A 126 3.59 9.38 -0.31
CA LYS A 126 3.80 10.69 0.32
C LYS A 126 2.67 11.66 0.00
N ASN A 127 2.27 11.69 -1.27
CA ASN A 127 1.19 12.52 -1.79
C ASN A 127 0.14 11.62 -2.41
N ARG A 128 -0.92 11.31 -1.66
CA ARG A 128 -2.04 10.51 -2.18
C ARG A 128 -2.86 11.28 -3.21
N ASP A 129 -3.03 12.57 -3.00
CA ASP A 129 -3.94 13.41 -3.79
C ASP A 129 -3.31 13.90 -5.11
N ASP A 130 -2.02 13.63 -5.32
CA ASP A 130 -1.29 14.00 -6.53
C ASP A 130 -1.47 12.94 -7.64
N THR A 131 -2.72 12.66 -7.96
CA THR A 131 -3.11 11.77 -9.07
C THR A 131 -3.04 12.49 -10.41
N PRO A 132 -2.63 11.81 -11.50
CA PRO A 132 -2.76 12.37 -12.84
C PRO A 132 -4.23 12.65 -13.18
N GLU A 133 -4.51 13.70 -13.95
CA GLU A 133 -5.89 14.10 -14.34
C GLU A 133 -6.67 12.98 -15.04
N THR A 134 -5.97 12.01 -15.63
CA THR A 134 -6.55 10.84 -16.30
C THR A 134 -7.09 9.78 -15.34
N PHE A 135 -6.80 9.88 -14.03
CA PHE A 135 -7.25 8.89 -13.05
C PHE A 135 -8.72 9.13 -12.66
N PRO A 136 -9.61 8.12 -12.78
CA PRO A 136 -11.02 8.29 -12.46
C PRO A 136 -11.23 8.58 -10.97
N SER A 137 -11.94 9.67 -10.63
CA SER A 137 -12.24 10.03 -9.23
C SER A 137 -13.08 8.99 -8.46
N ILE A 138 -13.70 8.03 -9.16
CA ILE A 138 -14.48 6.94 -8.55
C ILE A 138 -13.60 5.80 -8.04
N CYS A 139 -12.35 5.69 -8.50
CA CYS A 139 -11.43 4.66 -8.06
C CYS A 139 -10.88 4.99 -6.66
N MET A 140 -11.17 4.14 -5.68
CA MET A 140 -10.74 4.35 -4.28
C MET A 140 -9.31 3.84 -4.02
N GLU A 141 -8.75 3.04 -4.92
CA GLU A 141 -7.43 2.41 -4.81
C GLU A 141 -6.50 2.94 -5.90
N LEU A 142 -5.38 3.55 -5.49
CA LEU A 142 -4.31 3.92 -6.40
C LEU A 142 -3.43 2.71 -6.69
N SER A 143 -3.10 2.48 -7.96
CA SER A 143 -2.09 1.49 -8.32
C SER A 143 -0.68 2.03 -8.08
N GLU A 144 0.31 1.14 -7.90
CA GLU A 144 1.73 1.55 -7.76
C GLU A 144 2.23 2.39 -8.94
N LYS A 145 1.58 2.31 -10.11
CA LYS A 145 1.97 3.05 -11.33
C LYS A 145 1.53 4.51 -11.30
N GLU A 146 0.53 4.84 -10.48
CA GLU A 146 -0.07 6.17 -10.40
C GLU A 146 0.48 6.99 -9.24
N VAL A 147 1.09 6.33 -8.25
CA VAL A 147 1.78 6.99 -7.14
C VAL A 147 3.14 7.49 -7.61
N LYS A 148 3.39 8.80 -7.47
CA LYS A 148 4.69 9.41 -7.84
C LYS A 148 5.80 9.02 -6.87
N ASP A 149 5.55 9.19 -5.57
CA ASP A 149 6.57 9.04 -4.53
C ASP A 149 6.04 8.28 -3.30
N PHE A 150 6.84 7.34 -2.82
CA PHE A 150 6.63 6.61 -1.57
C PHE A 150 7.58 7.08 -0.48
N TYR A 151 7.20 6.88 0.77
CA TYR A 151 8.08 7.14 1.91
C TYR A 151 9.34 6.28 1.85
N SER A 152 10.47 6.89 2.17
CA SER A 152 11.76 6.22 2.29
C SER A 152 12.36 6.47 3.68
N PRO A 153 13.38 5.70 4.11
CA PRO A 153 14.03 5.94 5.39
C PRO A 153 14.63 7.35 5.49
N LYS A 154 14.99 7.98 4.35
CA LYS A 154 15.54 9.34 4.36
C LYS A 154 14.55 10.39 4.88
N ASP A 155 13.25 10.11 4.76
CA ASP A 155 12.16 11.01 5.16
C ASP A 155 11.78 10.85 6.64
N LEU A 156 12.23 9.77 7.29
CA LEU A 156 11.91 9.43 8.67
C LEU A 156 13.06 9.86 9.58
N LYS A 157 12.86 10.91 10.38
CA LYS A 157 13.85 11.43 11.33
C LYS A 157 13.17 11.83 12.63
N ILE A 158 13.88 11.76 13.74
CA ILE A 158 13.34 12.24 15.01
C ILE A 158 13.12 13.76 14.91
N GLY A 159 11.97 14.22 15.37
CA GLY A 159 11.51 15.61 15.29
C GLY A 159 10.81 16.00 14.00
N THR A 160 10.77 15.13 12.99
CA THR A 160 9.94 15.39 11.81
C THR A 160 8.51 14.91 12.03
N THR A 161 7.57 15.65 11.43
CA THR A 161 6.16 15.24 11.37
C THR A 161 5.91 14.56 10.04
N VAL A 162 5.45 13.31 10.08
CA VAL A 162 5.13 12.49 8.90
C VAL A 162 3.63 12.46 8.73
N VAL A 163 3.13 12.83 7.54
CA VAL A 163 1.69 12.85 7.26
C VAL A 163 1.31 11.57 6.54
N ILE A 164 0.62 10.66 7.24
CA ILE A 164 0.18 9.39 6.67
C ILE A 164 -1.35 9.40 6.59
N TYR A 165 -1.90 9.32 5.39
CA TYR A 165 -3.35 9.34 5.15
C TYR A 165 -4.09 10.43 5.94
N ALA A 166 -3.65 11.68 5.72
CA ALA A 166 -4.16 12.89 6.36
C ALA A 166 -3.96 12.98 7.89
N ARG A 167 -3.20 12.06 8.51
CA ARG A 167 -2.86 12.10 9.94
C ARG A 167 -1.41 12.51 10.12
N ALA A 168 -1.18 13.52 10.94
CA ALA A 168 0.15 14.06 11.22
C ALA A 168 0.76 13.37 12.44
N PHE A 169 1.77 12.53 12.21
CA PHE A 169 2.51 11.80 13.23
C PHE A 169 3.84 12.48 13.53
N LEU A 170 4.04 12.94 14.76
CA LEU A 170 5.32 13.47 15.22
C LEU A 170 6.21 12.33 15.68
N LEU A 171 7.35 12.13 15.01
CA LEU A 171 8.36 11.15 15.42
C LEU A 171 9.17 11.70 16.59
N TYR A 172 9.13 11.03 17.74
CA TYR A 172 9.77 11.53 18.97
C TYR A 172 10.93 10.67 19.45
N ASP A 173 10.96 9.38 19.12
CA ASP A 173 12.06 8.48 19.46
C ASP A 173 12.16 7.33 18.44
N CYS A 174 13.24 6.55 18.49
CA CYS A 174 13.40 5.34 17.69
C CYS A 174 14.21 4.27 18.43
N ASP A 175 14.10 3.04 17.95
CA ASP A 175 14.80 1.89 18.54
C ASP A 175 16.33 1.95 18.36
N ASN A 176 17.07 1.24 19.21
CA ASN A 176 18.53 1.19 19.18
C ASN A 176 19.05 0.61 17.86
N PHE A 177 18.36 -0.38 17.29
CA PHE A 177 18.67 -0.90 15.96
C PHE A 177 18.56 0.20 14.89
N THR A 178 17.46 0.96 14.90
CA THR A 178 17.23 2.10 14.00
C THR A 178 18.36 3.12 14.14
N LYS A 179 18.75 3.49 15.36
CA LYS A 179 19.86 4.42 15.63
C LYS A 179 21.18 3.95 15.02
N ALA A 180 21.52 2.67 15.21
CA ALA A 180 22.73 2.07 14.65
C ALA A 180 22.70 2.03 13.11
N TRP A 181 21.55 1.68 12.52
CA TRP A 181 21.37 1.58 11.08
C TRP A 181 21.50 2.94 10.39
N TYR A 182 20.88 4.00 10.94
CA TYR A 182 21.01 5.37 10.41
C TYR A 182 22.43 5.92 10.55
N LYS A 183 23.13 5.56 11.63
CA LYS A 183 24.54 5.92 11.80
C LYS A 183 25.43 5.27 10.75
N LEU A 184 25.20 3.99 10.44
CA LEU A 184 25.98 3.26 9.44
C LEU A 184 25.70 3.74 8.00
N ASN A 185 24.42 3.95 7.66
CA ASN A 185 24.01 4.19 6.27
C ASN A 185 23.91 5.66 5.89
N PHE A 186 23.61 6.55 6.85
CA PHE A 186 23.46 7.98 6.62
C PHE A 186 24.45 8.85 7.39
N GLY A 187 25.25 8.26 8.29
CA GLY A 187 26.17 9.02 9.15
C GLY A 187 25.46 9.93 10.18
N ILE A 188 24.16 9.71 10.42
CA ILE A 188 23.36 10.53 11.33
C ILE A 188 23.57 10.02 12.77
N SER A 189 23.95 10.91 13.68
CA SER A 189 24.20 10.60 15.10
C SER A 189 23.29 11.36 16.07
N ASP A 190 22.50 12.31 15.58
CA ASP A 190 21.60 13.10 16.43
C ASP A 190 20.24 12.41 16.54
N PHE A 191 20.04 11.73 17.68
CA PHE A 191 18.79 11.05 18.02
C PHE A 191 18.27 11.51 19.39
N LYS A 192 18.24 12.83 19.61
CA LYS A 192 17.69 13.39 20.85
C LYS A 192 16.20 13.06 20.94
N PRO A 193 15.77 12.28 21.95
CA PRO A 193 14.36 12.01 22.15
C PRO A 193 13.63 13.33 22.46
N ILE A 194 12.44 13.49 21.89
CA ILE A 194 11.58 14.61 22.19
C ILE A 194 10.66 14.20 23.34
N GLU A 195 10.71 14.96 24.43
CA GLU A 195 9.79 14.78 25.53
C GLU A 195 8.38 15.20 25.11
N ILE A 196 7.43 14.28 25.25
CA ILE A 196 6.03 14.54 24.99
C ILE A 196 5.33 14.66 26.33
N GLU A 197 5.01 15.89 26.71
CA GLU A 197 4.19 16.15 27.89
C GLU A 197 2.77 15.64 27.64
N GLN A 198 2.43 14.53 28.30
CA GLN A 198 1.04 14.11 28.46
C GLN A 198 0.42 15.00 29.52
N THR A 199 0.02 16.22 29.18
CA THR A 199 -0.77 17.06 30.11
C THR A 199 -2.16 16.45 30.25
N ALA A 200 -2.29 15.46 31.13
CA ALA A 200 -3.57 15.03 31.65
C ALA A 200 -4.00 16.02 32.74
N SER A 201 -4.60 17.14 32.35
CA SER A 201 -5.27 18.04 33.31
C SER A 201 -6.78 17.93 33.13
N CYS A 202 -7.37 16.94 33.79
CA CYS A 202 -8.75 17.04 34.26
C CYS A 202 -8.73 16.83 35.77
N SER A 203 -8.28 17.87 36.48
CA SER A 203 -8.59 18.04 37.90
C SER A 203 -10.01 18.58 37.98
N ILE A 204 -10.97 17.68 38.17
CA ILE A 204 -12.35 18.02 38.50
C ILE A 204 -12.32 18.59 39.93
N GLY A 205 -12.58 19.90 40.05
CA GLY A 205 -12.94 20.57 41.29
C GLY A 205 -14.43 20.86 41.32
#